data_AF-A0A951CEJ6-F1
#
_entry.id   AF-A0A951CEJ6-F1
#
_cell.length_a   1.000
_cell.length_b   1.000
_cell.length_c   1.000
_cell.angle_alpha   90.00
_cell.angle_beta   90.00
_cell.angle_gamma   90.00
#
_symmetry.space_group_name_H-M   'P 1'
#
loop_
_entity.id
_entity.type
_entity.pdbx_description
1 polymer ?
#
loop_
_entity_poly.entity_id
_entity_poly.type
_entity_poly.pdbx_seq_one_letter_code
_entity_poly.pdbx_strand_id
1 'polypeptide(L)'
;MSLLLIACSGSHAQTSNPASVHVDASSIHLYTQLNRQIYGQPASKAKELEIRGELHQLISSQIVAILNRSKSSGTELREAIKTLQGKFAMWSRETNTPLSKDFELTGIPTTAVAYATLEGGEAVPATQRYLEFYDRLYGEWRLAASSSSREDFEGCTFLGVEHFPIRKCVTIDVASGPAVPAS
;
A
#
# COMPACT_ATOMS: atom_id res chain seq x y z
N MET A 1 -1.10 27.61 16.61
CA MET A 1 0.33 27.44 16.32
C MET A 1 0.47 27.10 14.86
N SER A 2 1.16 27.95 14.10
CA SER A 2 1.25 27.89 12.64
C SER A 2 2.50 27.12 12.22
N LEU A 3 2.37 26.20 11.25
CA LEU A 3 3.50 25.51 10.63
C LEU A 3 3.78 26.15 9.26
N LEU A 4 5.00 26.66 9.09
CA LEU A 4 5.51 27.21 7.84
C LEU A 4 6.23 26.09 7.07
N LEU A 5 5.62 25.57 6.01
CA LEU A 5 6.23 24.65 5.06
C LEU A 5 6.93 25.46 3.97
N ILE A 6 8.26 25.46 3.96
CA ILE A 6 9.04 25.99 2.84
C ILE A 6 9.03 24.93 1.74
N ALA A 7 8.14 25.10 0.77
CA ALA A 7 8.12 24.32 -0.45
C ALA A 7 9.19 24.84 -1.41
N CYS A 8 10.27 24.07 -1.60
CA CYS A 8 11.16 24.30 -2.73
C CYS A 8 10.43 23.87 -4.01
N SER A 9 9.91 24.86 -4.74
CA SER A 9 9.28 24.69 -6.06
C SER A 9 10.31 24.26 -7.11
N GLY A 10 10.63 22.97 -7.15
CA GLY A 10 11.31 22.33 -8.27
C GLY A 10 10.29 21.90 -9.32
N SER A 11 9.91 22.80 -10.23
CA SER A 11 9.01 22.50 -11.34
C SER A 11 9.72 21.63 -12.39
N HIS A 12 9.64 20.30 -12.25
CA HIS A 12 9.92 19.36 -13.33
C HIS A 12 8.65 18.55 -13.64
N ALA A 13 7.74 19.19 -14.38
CA ALA A 13 6.63 18.50 -15.01
C ALA A 13 7.16 17.74 -16.24
N GLN A 14 7.82 16.60 -16.01
CA GLN A 14 8.12 15.65 -17.06
C GLN A 14 6.85 14.83 -17.32
N THR A 15 6.05 15.24 -18.32
CA THR A 15 4.99 14.41 -18.91
C THR A 15 5.62 13.29 -19.72
N SER A 16 6.28 12.34 -19.04
CA SER A 16 6.59 11.05 -19.63
C SER A 16 5.28 10.27 -19.74
N ASN A 17 4.94 9.85 -20.95
CA ASN A 17 3.89 8.85 -21.19
C ASN A 17 4.10 7.71 -20.18
N PRO A 18 3.09 7.31 -19.38
CA PRO A 18 3.28 6.27 -18.38
C PRO A 18 3.77 5.03 -19.11
N ALA A 19 5.00 4.59 -18.80
CA ALA A 19 5.50 3.31 -19.27
C ALA A 19 4.43 2.27 -18.92
N SER A 20 4.05 1.44 -19.88
CA SER A 20 3.01 0.44 -19.65
C SER A 20 3.43 -0.42 -18.47
N VAL A 21 2.69 -0.30 -17.37
CA VAL A 21 3.01 -1.03 -16.15
C VAL A 21 2.71 -2.49 -16.41
N HIS A 22 3.76 -3.26 -16.69
CA HIS A 22 3.62 -4.68 -16.95
C HIS A 22 3.35 -5.41 -15.63
N VAL A 23 2.08 -5.76 -15.40
CA VAL A 23 1.65 -6.73 -14.40
C VAL A 23 1.42 -8.06 -15.11
N ASP A 24 1.99 -9.13 -14.58
CA ASP A 24 1.85 -10.46 -15.17
C ASP A 24 0.38 -10.92 -15.20
N ALA A 25 -0.06 -11.45 -16.34
CA ALA A 25 -1.44 -11.90 -16.53
C ALA A 25 -1.81 -13.05 -15.59
N SER A 26 -0.85 -13.89 -15.22
CA SER A 26 -1.06 -14.99 -14.27
C SER A 26 -1.37 -14.46 -12.87
N SER A 27 -0.71 -13.39 -12.46
CA SER A 27 -0.97 -12.69 -11.20
C SER A 27 -2.37 -12.05 -11.17
N ILE A 28 -2.81 -11.43 -12.27
CA ILE A 28 -4.18 -10.88 -12.40
C ILE A 28 -5.22 -12.00 -12.31
N HIS A 29 -4.96 -13.13 -12.97
CA HIS A 29 -5.82 -14.30 -12.93
C HIS A 29 -5.94 -14.87 -11.51
N LEU A 30 -4.80 -15.05 -10.83
CA LEU A 30 -4.74 -15.56 -9.46
C LEU A 30 -5.47 -14.62 -8.50
N TYR A 31 -5.22 -13.31 -8.57
CA TYR A 31 -5.93 -12.32 -7.76
C TYR A 31 -7.45 -12.41 -7.93
N THR A 32 -7.90 -12.55 -9.19
CA THR A 32 -9.32 -12.70 -9.53
C THR A 32 -9.90 -14.01 -8.98
N GLN A 33 -9.15 -15.11 -9.06
CA GLN A 33 -9.57 -16.41 -8.55
C GLN A 33 -9.71 -16.39 -7.03
N LEU A 34 -8.75 -15.80 -6.32
CA LEU A 34 -8.77 -15.68 -4.86
C LEU A 34 -9.96 -14.84 -4.39
N ASN A 35 -10.21 -13.68 -5.01
CA ASN A 35 -11.39 -12.86 -4.68
C ASN A 35 -12.71 -13.60 -4.98
N ARG A 36 -12.78 -14.40 -6.05
CA ARG A 36 -13.97 -15.21 -6.34
C ARG A 36 -14.22 -16.29 -5.28
N GLN A 37 -13.20 -16.81 -4.61
CA GLN A 37 -13.40 -17.76 -3.52
C GLN A 37 -14.01 -17.10 -2.28
N ILE A 38 -13.80 -15.80 -2.10
CA ILE A 38 -14.41 -15.01 -1.01
C ILE A 38 -15.85 -14.61 -1.35
N TYR A 39 -16.12 -14.17 -2.59
CA TYR A 39 -17.44 -13.62 -2.97
C TYR A 39 -18.37 -14.60 -3.70
N GLY A 40 -17.82 -15.64 -4.30
CA GLY A 40 -18.58 -16.57 -5.15
C GLY A 40 -19.22 -17.71 -4.37
N GLN A 41 -18.71 -18.03 -3.19
CA GLN A 41 -19.20 -19.12 -2.34
C GLN A 41 -19.00 -18.77 -0.86
N PRO A 42 -19.88 -19.23 0.04
CA PRO A 42 -19.66 -19.09 1.47
C PRO A 42 -18.42 -19.90 1.88
N ALA A 43 -17.32 -19.19 2.13
CA ALA A 43 -16.09 -19.77 2.67
C ALA A 43 -16.18 -19.82 4.20
N SER A 44 -15.43 -20.75 4.81
CA SER A 44 -15.24 -20.70 6.26
C SER A 44 -14.35 -19.52 6.62
N LYS A 45 -14.51 -18.95 7.82
CA LYS A 45 -13.64 -17.85 8.31
C LYS A 45 -12.14 -18.18 8.23
N ALA A 46 -11.79 -19.46 8.47
CA ALA A 46 -10.40 -19.92 8.34
C ALA A 46 -9.90 -19.83 6.89
N LYS A 47 -10.74 -20.21 5.93
CA LYS A 47 -10.41 -20.12 4.51
C LYS A 47 -10.35 -18.67 4.02
N GLU A 48 -11.25 -17.81 4.50
CA GLU A 48 -11.19 -16.37 4.22
C GLU A 48 -9.88 -15.74 4.71
N LEU A 49 -9.41 -16.12 5.89
CA LEU A 49 -8.13 -15.65 6.45
C LEU A 49 -6.93 -16.13 5.63
N GLU A 50 -6.94 -17.40 5.19
CA GLU A 50 -5.92 -17.97 4.30
C GLU A 50 -5.86 -17.21 2.97
N ILE A 51 -7.01 -17.04 2.31
CA ILE A 51 -7.09 -16.31 1.02
C ILE A 51 -6.65 -14.86 1.19
N ARG A 52 -6.99 -14.22 2.32
CA ARG A 52 -6.52 -12.86 2.63
C ARG A 52 -5.00 -12.78 2.68
N GLY A 53 -4.35 -13.75 3.32
CA GLY A 53 -2.89 -13.86 3.34
C GLY A 53 -2.29 -14.03 1.94
N GLU A 54 -2.91 -14.86 1.09
CA GLU A 54 -2.47 -15.05 -0.29
C GLU A 54 -2.63 -13.77 -1.15
N LEU A 55 -3.76 -13.07 -1.00
CA LEU A 55 -4.00 -11.79 -1.69
C LEU A 55 -2.97 -10.72 -1.27
N HIS A 56 -2.70 -10.64 0.03
CA HIS A 56 -1.69 -9.76 0.60
C HIS A 56 -0.31 -10.07 0.02
N GLN A 57 0.15 -11.32 0.12
CA GLN A 57 1.44 -11.75 -0.41
C GLN A 57 1.57 -11.49 -1.92
N LEU A 58 0.50 -11.71 -2.69
CA LEU A 58 0.48 -11.44 -4.11
C LEU A 58 0.67 -9.95 -4.43
N ILE A 59 -0.02 -9.05 -3.73
CA ILE A 59 0.17 -7.60 -3.89
C ILE A 59 1.58 -7.19 -3.46
N SER A 60 2.04 -7.63 -2.28
CA SER A 60 3.36 -7.27 -1.76
C SER A 60 4.49 -7.73 -2.69
N SER A 61 4.39 -8.93 -3.26
CA SER A 61 5.38 -9.42 -4.23
C SER A 61 5.44 -8.57 -5.51
N GLN A 62 4.28 -8.11 -5.99
CA GLN A 62 4.20 -7.23 -7.15
C GLN A 62 4.80 -5.85 -6.84
N ILE A 63 4.53 -5.31 -5.66
CA ILE A 63 5.15 -4.06 -5.20
C ILE A 63 6.68 -4.17 -5.22
N VAL A 64 7.25 -5.22 -4.62
CA VAL A 64 8.71 -5.45 -4.62
C VAL A 64 9.25 -5.57 -6.04
N ALA A 65 8.56 -6.29 -6.92
CA ALA A 65 8.97 -6.47 -8.31
C ALA A 65 8.98 -5.14 -9.09
N ILE A 66 8.07 -4.23 -8.79
CA ILE A 66 8.01 -2.90 -9.41
C ILE A 66 9.09 -2.00 -8.83
N LEU A 67 9.22 -1.95 -7.49
CA LEU A 67 10.18 -1.10 -6.82
C LEU A 67 11.61 -1.39 -7.27
N ASN A 68 11.95 -2.66 -7.49
CA ASN A 68 13.26 -3.10 -7.99
C ASN A 68 13.53 -2.82 -9.48
N ARG A 69 12.59 -2.22 -10.22
CA ARG A 69 12.85 -1.71 -11.58
C ARG A 69 13.66 -0.41 -11.49
N SER A 70 14.48 -0.14 -12.50
CA SER A 70 15.50 0.91 -12.47
C SER A 70 14.99 2.35 -12.30
N LYS A 71 13.68 2.61 -12.41
CA LYS A 71 13.05 3.93 -12.20
C LYS A 71 11.56 3.82 -11.79
N SER A 72 11.24 3.05 -10.76
CA SER A 72 9.86 3.01 -10.28
C SER A 72 9.42 4.37 -9.74
N SER A 73 8.26 4.85 -10.20
CA SER A 73 7.62 6.05 -9.62
C SER A 73 6.42 5.66 -8.78
N GLY A 74 6.05 6.51 -7.81
CA GLY A 74 4.83 6.30 -7.04
C GLY A 74 3.57 6.16 -7.93
N THR A 75 3.52 6.85 -9.08
CA THR A 75 2.42 6.69 -10.05
C THR A 75 2.41 5.31 -10.70
N GLU A 76 3.56 4.78 -11.13
CA GLU A 76 3.63 3.43 -11.69
C GLU A 76 3.21 2.37 -10.68
N LEU A 77 3.60 2.51 -9.41
CA LEU A 77 3.23 1.58 -8.36
C LEU A 77 1.72 1.56 -8.13
N ARG A 78 1.09 2.75 -8.09
CA ARG A 78 -0.37 2.86 -7.95
C ARG A 78 -1.09 2.21 -9.12
N GLU A 79 -0.68 2.51 -10.35
CA GLU A 79 -1.28 1.92 -11.54
C GLU A 79 -1.08 0.39 -11.58
N ALA A 80 0.06 -0.13 -11.12
CA ALA A 80 0.27 -1.56 -11.04
C ALA A 80 -0.70 -2.26 -10.08
N ILE A 81 -0.84 -1.72 -8.86
CA ILE A 81 -1.75 -2.28 -7.87
C ILE A 81 -3.18 -2.23 -8.41
N LYS A 82 -3.57 -1.12 -9.05
CA LYS A 82 -4.87 -0.98 -9.73
C LYS A 82 -5.07 -2.01 -10.83
N THR A 83 -4.08 -2.21 -11.70
CA THR A 83 -4.13 -3.21 -12.78
C THR A 83 -4.24 -4.62 -12.22
N LEU A 84 -3.49 -4.94 -11.16
CA LEU A 84 -3.54 -6.23 -10.48
C LEU A 84 -4.94 -6.50 -9.90
N GLN A 85 -5.50 -5.50 -9.21
CA GLN A 85 -6.81 -5.62 -8.57
C GLN A 85 -7.97 -5.61 -9.56
N GLY A 86 -7.80 -4.96 -10.72
CA GLY A 86 -8.76 -4.89 -11.80
C GLY A 86 -10.14 -4.42 -11.31
N LYS A 87 -11.17 -5.22 -11.58
CA LYS A 87 -12.56 -4.91 -11.19
C LYS A 87 -12.84 -4.96 -9.68
N PHE A 88 -11.93 -5.53 -8.89
CA PHE A 88 -12.05 -5.61 -7.44
C PHE A 88 -11.31 -4.48 -6.73
N ALA A 89 -10.69 -3.58 -7.49
CA ALA A 89 -10.05 -2.42 -6.93
C ALA A 89 -11.13 -1.52 -6.30
N MET A 90 -10.98 -1.17 -5.02
CA MET A 90 -11.87 -0.24 -4.33
C MET A 90 -11.35 1.18 -4.48
N TRP A 91 -11.86 1.88 -5.49
CA TRP A 91 -11.57 3.28 -5.72
C TRP A 91 -12.73 4.08 -5.13
N SER A 92 -12.67 4.37 -3.83
CA SER A 92 -13.51 5.44 -3.31
C SER A 92 -12.83 6.77 -3.62
N ARG A 93 -13.61 7.78 -4.04
CA ARG A 93 -13.09 9.17 -4.15
C ARG A 93 -12.52 9.69 -2.82
N GLU A 94 -12.87 9.04 -1.73
CA GLU A 94 -12.54 9.43 -0.36
C GLU A 94 -11.17 8.90 0.09
N THR A 95 -10.73 7.72 -0.36
CA THR A 95 -9.52 7.07 0.18
C THR A 95 -8.25 7.27 -0.63
N ASN A 96 -8.33 7.67 -1.91
CA ASN A 96 -7.16 7.81 -2.81
C ASN A 96 -6.22 6.58 -2.82
N THR A 97 -6.72 5.40 -2.47
CA THR A 97 -5.99 4.13 -2.47
C THR A 97 -6.09 3.43 -3.84
N PRO A 98 -5.00 2.80 -4.33
CA PRO A 98 -3.69 2.69 -3.69
C PRO A 98 -2.92 4.03 -3.72
N LEU A 99 -2.12 4.27 -2.69
CA LEU A 99 -1.23 5.42 -2.56
C LEU A 99 0.20 4.96 -2.28
N SER A 100 1.17 5.77 -2.71
CA SER A 100 2.58 5.55 -2.41
C SER A 100 3.28 6.87 -2.13
N LYS A 101 4.23 6.82 -1.21
CA LYS A 101 5.02 7.98 -0.81
C LYS A 101 6.47 7.57 -0.57
N ASP A 102 7.36 8.16 -1.34
CA ASP A 102 8.79 8.02 -1.16
C ASP A 102 9.28 9.05 -0.14
N PHE A 103 10.19 8.62 0.73
CA PHE A 103 10.89 9.45 1.71
C PHE A 103 12.22 8.77 2.08
N GLU A 104 12.98 9.42 2.95
CA GLU A 104 14.21 8.85 3.48
C GLU A 104 14.06 8.70 4.99
N LEU A 105 14.38 7.51 5.50
CA LEU A 105 14.40 7.22 6.92
C LEU A 105 15.84 6.93 7.34
N THR A 106 16.43 7.85 8.12
CA THR A 106 17.81 7.71 8.64
C THR A 106 18.85 7.37 7.55
N GLY A 107 18.81 8.04 6.39
CA GLY A 107 19.73 7.74 5.29
C GLY A 107 19.29 6.61 4.36
N ILE A 108 18.24 5.87 4.70
CA ILE A 108 17.74 4.73 3.92
C ILE A 108 16.57 5.21 3.06
N PRO A 109 16.62 5.04 1.72
CA PRO A 109 15.46 5.29 0.88
C PRO A 109 14.32 4.34 1.26
N THR A 110 13.16 4.91 1.57
CA THR A 110 11.97 4.20 2.03
C THR A 110 10.75 4.59 1.18
N THR A 111 9.92 3.60 0.85
CA THR A 111 8.62 3.83 0.20
C THR A 111 7.52 3.26 1.08
N ALA A 112 6.58 4.11 1.48
CA ALA A 112 5.32 3.69 2.09
C ALA A 112 4.27 3.44 1.00
N VAL A 113 3.52 2.35 1.12
CA VAL A 113 2.47 1.95 0.18
C VAL A 113 1.22 1.60 0.96
N ALA A 114 0.10 2.27 0.69
CA ALA A 114 -1.19 1.90 1.27
C ALA A 114 -2.15 1.40 0.20
N TYR A 115 -2.82 0.30 0.49
CA TYR A 115 -3.81 -0.32 -0.39
C TYR A 115 -4.89 -1.01 0.44
N ALA A 116 -5.97 -1.45 -0.22
CA ALA A 116 -7.02 -2.21 0.43
C ALA A 116 -7.35 -3.46 -0.39
N THR A 117 -7.63 -4.57 0.29
CA THR A 117 -8.19 -5.77 -0.31
C THR A 117 -9.62 -5.95 0.15
N LEU A 118 -10.39 -6.66 -0.65
CA LEU A 118 -11.73 -7.07 -0.30
C LEU A 118 -11.70 -8.27 0.67
N GLU A 119 -12.55 -8.28 1.69
CA GLU A 119 -12.59 -9.30 2.76
C GLU A 119 -13.85 -10.18 2.76
N GLY A 120 -14.76 -9.99 1.81
CA GLY A 120 -16.07 -10.65 1.82
C GLY A 120 -17.15 -9.74 2.38
N GLY A 121 -18.22 -10.30 2.94
CA GLY A 121 -19.40 -9.58 3.44
C GLY A 121 -20.67 -9.93 2.66
N GLU A 122 -21.77 -10.17 3.38
CA GLU A 122 -23.03 -10.66 2.77
C GLU A 122 -23.75 -9.59 1.94
N ALA A 123 -23.75 -8.33 2.38
CA ALA A 123 -24.48 -7.23 1.73
C ALA A 123 -23.58 -6.04 1.35
N VAL A 124 -22.53 -5.78 2.14
CA VAL A 124 -21.56 -4.71 1.89
C VAL A 124 -20.17 -5.34 1.96
N PRO A 125 -19.34 -5.20 0.90
CA PRO A 125 -17.98 -5.70 0.93
C PRO A 125 -17.19 -5.07 2.08
N ALA A 126 -16.75 -5.91 3.03
CA ALA A 126 -15.74 -5.56 4.01
C ALA A 126 -14.39 -5.37 3.30
N THR A 127 -13.54 -4.51 3.86
CA THR A 127 -12.21 -4.21 3.30
C THR A 127 -11.13 -4.33 4.36
N GLN A 128 -10.04 -4.99 4.01
CA GLN A 128 -8.78 -4.96 4.76
C GLN A 128 -7.98 -3.81 4.20
N ARG A 129 -7.45 -2.96 5.07
CA ARG A 129 -6.48 -1.95 4.68
C ARG A 129 -5.08 -2.44 5.02
N TYR A 130 -4.11 -2.14 4.18
CA TYR A 130 -2.70 -2.43 4.40
C TYR A 130 -1.90 -1.15 4.25
N LEU A 131 -0.90 -0.99 5.12
CA LEU A 131 0.18 -0.03 4.96
C LEU A 131 1.50 -0.76 5.11
N GLU A 132 2.30 -0.68 4.06
CA GLU A 132 3.55 -1.39 3.95
C GLU A 132 4.70 -0.41 3.75
N PHE A 133 5.82 -0.70 4.38
CA PHE A 133 7.04 0.08 4.29
C PHE A 133 8.10 -0.78 3.64
N TYR A 134 8.70 -0.26 2.57
CA TYR A 134 9.78 -0.91 1.85
C TYR A 134 11.04 -0.07 2.00
N ASP A 135 12.14 -0.72 2.36
CA ASP A 135 13.44 -0.08 2.47
C ASP A 135 14.36 -0.56 1.35
N ARG A 136 15.20 0.34 0.82
CA ARG A 136 16.22 0.01 -0.17
C ARG A 136 17.57 -0.25 0.49
N LEU A 137 17.89 -1.52 0.71
CA LEU A 137 19.15 -1.95 1.31
C LEU A 137 20.00 -2.69 0.27
N TYR A 138 21.27 -2.33 0.16
CA TYR A 138 22.21 -2.91 -0.81
C TYR A 138 21.70 -2.86 -2.27
N GLY A 139 20.92 -1.82 -2.61
CA GLY A 139 20.35 -1.61 -3.93
C GLY A 139 19.01 -2.32 -4.17
N GLU A 140 18.58 -3.20 -3.27
CA GLU A 140 17.33 -3.97 -3.37
C GLU A 140 16.25 -3.44 -2.42
N TRP A 141 15.02 -3.32 -2.91
CA TRP A 141 13.85 -3.03 -2.10
C TRP A 141 13.35 -4.29 -1.40
N ARG A 142 13.06 -4.17 -0.10
CA ARG A 142 12.53 -5.24 0.74
C ARG A 142 11.44 -4.72 1.65
N LEU A 143 10.44 -5.55 1.94
CA LEU A 143 9.41 -5.24 2.93
C LEU A 143 10.07 -5.16 4.32
N ALA A 144 10.06 -3.97 4.92
CA ALA A 144 10.58 -3.72 6.25
C ALA A 144 9.50 -3.88 7.32
N ALA A 145 8.27 -3.43 7.02
CA ALA A 145 7.14 -3.54 7.92
C ALA A 145 5.80 -3.54 7.17
N SER A 146 4.78 -4.13 7.78
CA SER A 146 3.41 -4.18 7.26
C SER A 146 2.43 -4.06 8.43
N SER A 147 1.36 -3.30 8.22
CA SER A 147 0.30 -3.04 9.18
C SER A 147 -1.04 -3.28 8.49
N SER A 148 -1.89 -4.14 9.06
CA SER A 148 -3.19 -4.47 8.48
C SER A 148 -4.37 -3.97 9.34
N SER A 149 -4.21 -3.79 10.65
CA SER A 149 -5.30 -3.33 11.52
C SER A 149 -5.20 -1.85 11.83
N ARG A 150 -6.33 -1.18 12.05
CA ARG A 150 -6.36 0.23 12.48
C ARG A 150 -5.61 0.41 13.80
N GLU A 151 -5.66 -0.57 14.70
CA GLU A 151 -4.87 -0.56 15.94
C GLU A 151 -3.37 -0.53 15.65
N ASP A 152 -2.90 -1.22 14.60
CA ASP A 152 -1.50 -1.15 14.15
C ASP A 152 -1.15 0.23 13.55
N PHE A 153 -2.11 0.90 12.89
CA PHE A 153 -1.92 2.26 12.35
C PHE A 153 -1.82 3.34 13.44
N GLU A 154 -2.65 3.26 14.48
CA GLU A 154 -2.74 4.30 15.53
C GLU A 154 -1.56 4.25 16.54
N GLY A 155 -0.59 3.35 16.34
CA GLY A 155 0.53 3.14 17.26
C GLY A 155 1.87 2.72 16.66
N CYS A 156 2.10 2.83 15.33
CA CYS A 156 3.39 2.49 14.70
C CYS A 156 4.16 3.68 14.06
N THR A 157 5.46 3.80 14.36
CA THR A 157 6.45 4.65 13.66
C THR A 157 7.74 3.88 13.53
N PHE A 158 8.39 4.19 12.43
CA PHE A 158 9.49 3.47 11.85
C PHE A 158 10.73 4.26 12.22
N LEU A 159 11.62 3.67 13.00
CA LEU A 159 12.98 4.15 13.17
C LEU A 159 13.89 3.16 12.46
N GLY A 160 14.67 3.65 11.50
CA GLY A 160 15.69 2.85 10.85
C GLY A 160 16.72 2.44 11.90
N VAL A 161 16.91 1.14 12.07
CA VAL A 161 17.91 0.60 13.00
C VAL A 161 19.13 0.19 12.20
N GLU A 162 20.25 0.88 12.45
CA GLU A 162 21.54 0.21 12.39
C GLU A 162 21.53 -0.89 13.46
N HIS A 163 21.60 -2.15 13.03
CA HIS A 163 21.98 -3.31 13.83
C HIS A 163 21.31 -3.45 15.22
N PHE A 164 20.09 -4.02 15.33
CA PHE A 164 19.65 -4.94 16.42
C PHE A 164 18.12 -5.21 16.30
N PRO A 165 17.59 -6.38 16.75
CA PRO A 165 16.19 -6.71 16.66
C PRO A 165 15.47 -6.20 17.92
N ILE A 166 14.97 -4.96 17.89
CA ILE A 166 14.05 -4.49 18.91
C ILE A 166 12.81 -3.94 18.22
N ARG A 167 11.68 -4.64 18.37
CA ARG A 167 10.35 -4.15 18.02
C ARG A 167 10.03 -2.98 18.96
N LYS A 168 10.19 -1.75 18.49
CA LYS A 168 9.67 -0.56 19.16
C LYS A 168 8.80 0.21 18.18
N CYS A 169 7.51 0.26 18.49
CA CYS A 169 6.51 1.05 17.80
C CYS A 169 6.54 2.49 18.36
N VAL A 170 6.19 3.48 17.54
CA VAL A 170 5.93 4.88 17.96
C VAL A 170 4.67 5.36 17.22
N THR A 171 4.16 6.58 17.32
CA THR A 171 2.91 6.99 16.63
C THR A 171 3.17 7.81 15.35
N ILE A 172 2.40 7.60 14.27
CA ILE A 172 2.27 8.57 13.16
C ILE A 172 0.95 9.32 13.36
N ASP A 173 1.02 10.58 13.82
CA ASP A 173 -0.16 11.45 13.86
C ASP A 173 -0.53 11.88 12.44
N VAL A 174 -1.54 11.22 11.86
CA VAL A 174 -2.22 11.73 10.67
C VAL A 174 -3.14 12.85 11.14
N ALA A 175 -2.70 14.10 11.00
CA ALA A 175 -3.52 15.26 11.30
C ALA A 175 -4.85 15.16 10.55
N SER A 176 -5.95 15.03 11.30
CA SER A 176 -7.30 15.13 10.78
C SER A 176 -7.45 16.49 10.09
N GLY A 177 -7.86 16.48 8.82
CA GLY A 177 -8.23 17.71 8.13
C GLY A 177 -9.30 18.50 8.92
N PRO A 178 -9.40 19.82 8.71
CA PRO A 178 -10.39 20.62 9.42
C PRO A 178 -11.78 20.02 9.21
N ALA A 179 -12.50 19.81 10.31
CA ALA A 179 -13.89 19.37 10.30
C ALA A 179 -14.68 20.29 9.36
N VAL A 180 -15.29 19.70 8.32
CA VAL A 180 -16.24 20.42 7.47
C VAL A 180 -17.42 20.79 8.37
N PRO A 181 -17.73 22.09 8.56
CA PRO A 181 -18.89 22.47 9.34
C PRO A 181 -20.15 21.92 8.66
N ALA A 182 -21.00 21.26 9.43
CA ALA A 182 -22.30 20.82 8.95
C ALA A 182 -23.13 22.06 8.54
N SER A 183 -23.55 22.09 7.29
CA SER A 183 -24.51 23.06 6.75
C SER A 183 -25.92 22.77 7.21
#